data_AF-A0A5D8ZG03-F1
#
_entry.id   AF-A0A5D8ZG03-F1
#
_cell.length_a   1.000
_cell.length_b   1.000
_cell.length_c   1.000
_cell.angle_alpha   90.00
_cell.angle_beta   90.00
_cell.angle_gamma   90.00
#
_symmetry.space_group_name_H-M   'P 1'
#
loop_
_entity.id
_entity.type
_entity.pdbx_description
1 polymer ?
#
loop_
_entity_poly.entity_id
_entity_poly.type
_entity_poly.pdbx_seq_one_letter_code
_entity_poly.pdbx_strand_id
1 'polypeptide(L)'
;MKNMILLDCNIILRVFLPQRENILCKTGLNLKNQGKYYMNITGYILLIIILSISFLHIYWALGGTWGKDLAVPTTENEIPLFEPGAFVCLITGFCFLLPASAIVFPSRFSLPILWINTFLFFIRAVGDFRYIGFFKKIKNTPFSQRDTIIYTPLCVLISFLTLLLINTF
;
A
#
# COMPACT_ATOMS: atom_id res chain seq x y z
N MET A 1 4.09 -39.86 -56.03
CA MET A 1 4.46 -40.34 -54.68
C MET A 1 5.53 -39.43 -54.11
N LYS A 2 5.16 -38.69 -53.05
CA LYS A 2 6.00 -38.03 -52.03
C LYS A 2 7.31 -37.39 -52.52
N ASN A 3 7.28 -36.07 -52.72
CA ASN A 3 8.09 -35.16 -51.91
C ASN A 3 7.57 -33.73 -52.08
N MET A 4 6.67 -33.43 -51.15
CA MET A 4 6.00 -32.18 -50.91
C MET A 4 6.99 -31.22 -50.25
N ILE A 5 7.32 -30.14 -50.97
CA ILE A 5 7.36 -28.75 -50.48
C ILE A 5 7.70 -28.64 -48.98
N LEU A 6 8.99 -28.65 -48.67
CA LEU A 6 9.52 -27.97 -47.48
C LEU A 6 10.25 -26.72 -47.97
N LEU A 7 9.46 -25.79 -48.53
CA LEU A 7 9.90 -24.42 -48.69
C LEU A 7 9.82 -23.79 -47.30
N ASP A 8 11.00 -23.48 -46.76
CA ASP A 8 11.23 -22.82 -45.49
C ASP A 8 10.18 -21.74 -45.17
N CYS A 9 9.36 -21.99 -44.15
CA CYS A 9 8.43 -21.00 -43.59
C CYS A 9 9.16 -19.72 -43.12
N ASN A 10 10.49 -19.80 -42.97
CA ASN A 10 11.37 -18.69 -42.57
C ASN A 10 11.60 -17.62 -43.65
N ILE A 11 11.40 -17.91 -44.93
CA ILE A 11 11.68 -16.95 -46.01
C ILE A 11 10.51 -15.98 -46.22
N ILE A 12 9.28 -16.48 -46.17
CA ILE A 12 8.06 -15.66 -46.34
C ILE A 12 7.87 -14.68 -45.17
N LEU A 13 8.26 -15.09 -43.95
CA LEU A 13 8.19 -14.24 -42.76
C LEU A 13 9.18 -13.05 -42.78
N ARG A 14 10.32 -13.16 -43.47
CA ARG A 14 11.30 -12.06 -43.56
C ARG A 14 10.89 -10.99 -44.57
N VAL A 15 10.18 -11.35 -45.63
CA VAL A 15 9.76 -10.41 -46.69
C VAL A 15 8.55 -9.58 -46.26
N PHE A 16 7.64 -10.14 -45.45
CA PHE A 16 6.40 -9.46 -45.05
C PHE A 16 6.51 -8.60 -43.78
N LEU A 17 7.58 -8.75 -42.99
CA LEU A 17 7.77 -8.02 -41.71
C LEU A 17 9.11 -7.25 -41.59
N PRO A 18 9.56 -6.48 -42.61
CA PRO A 18 10.80 -5.69 -42.51
C PRO A 18 10.70 -4.55 -41.47
N GLN A 19 9.48 -4.24 -40.99
CA GLN A 19 9.24 -3.23 -39.95
C GLN A 19 9.27 -3.79 -38.52
N ARG A 20 9.20 -5.12 -38.31
CA ARG A 20 9.08 -5.71 -36.97
C ARG A 20 10.39 -5.65 -36.17
N GLU A 21 11.53 -5.80 -36.83
CA GLU A 21 12.85 -5.74 -36.18
C GLU A 21 13.18 -4.30 -35.73
N ASN A 22 12.81 -3.30 -36.54
CA ASN A 22 12.98 -1.89 -36.18
C ASN A 22 12.03 -1.44 -35.05
N ILE A 23 10.82 -2.00 -34.96
CA ILE A 23 9.92 -1.75 -33.83
C ILE A 23 10.46 -2.40 -32.56
N LEU A 24 10.95 -3.65 -32.61
CA LEU A 24 11.49 -4.33 -31.43
C LEU A 24 12.73 -3.63 -30.84
N CYS A 25 13.55 -2.99 -31.67
CA CYS A 25 14.69 -2.19 -31.22
C CYS A 25 14.28 -0.79 -30.71
N LYS A 26 13.26 -0.16 -31.32
CA LYS A 26 12.69 1.13 -30.83
C LYS A 26 11.86 0.97 -29.57
N THR A 27 11.19 -0.16 -29.39
CA THR A 27 10.67 -0.63 -28.11
C THR A 27 11.81 -1.30 -27.36
N GLY A 28 12.85 -0.53 -27.06
CA GLY A 28 13.59 -0.64 -25.80
C GLY A 28 12.66 -0.38 -24.61
N LEU A 29 11.50 -1.03 -24.58
CA LEU A 29 10.63 -1.23 -23.44
C LEU A 29 11.37 -2.21 -22.54
N ASN A 30 12.48 -1.72 -22.01
CA ASN A 30 12.99 -1.93 -20.68
C ASN A 30 12.45 -3.19 -20.00
N LEU A 31 12.78 -4.36 -20.57
CA LEU A 31 12.55 -5.66 -19.93
C LEU A 31 13.35 -5.75 -18.61
N LYS A 32 14.36 -4.88 -18.44
CA LYS A 32 15.10 -4.69 -17.19
C LYS A 32 14.25 -4.04 -16.08
N ASN A 33 13.23 -3.25 -16.43
CA ASN A 33 12.28 -2.69 -15.47
C ASN A 33 11.14 -3.67 -15.15
N GLN A 34 10.77 -4.57 -16.06
CA GLN A 34 9.70 -5.55 -15.83
C GLN A 34 10.04 -6.54 -14.70
N GLY A 35 11.33 -6.88 -14.52
CA GLY A 35 11.80 -7.68 -13.38
C GLY A 35 11.91 -6.90 -12.06
N LYS A 36 11.91 -5.56 -12.10
CA LYS A 36 12.03 -4.69 -10.92
C LYS A 36 10.68 -4.37 -10.27
N TYR A 37 9.57 -4.61 -10.98
CA TYR A 37 8.20 -4.38 -10.53
C TYR A 37 7.47 -5.64 -10.06
N TYR A 38 8.15 -6.80 -10.00
CA TYR A 38 7.58 -7.97 -9.33
C TYR A 38 7.31 -7.61 -7.87
N MET A 39 6.03 -7.59 -7.48
CA MET A 39 5.65 -7.46 -6.08
C MET A 39 6.36 -8.56 -5.29
N ASN A 40 7.33 -8.15 -4.50
CA ASN A 40 8.02 -8.99 -3.54
C ASN A 40 7.07 -9.33 -2.38
N ILE A 41 7.44 -10.32 -1.58
CA ILE A 41 6.66 -10.75 -0.41
C ILE A 41 6.34 -9.54 0.49
N THR A 42 7.29 -8.63 0.66
CA THR A 42 7.13 -7.34 1.38
C THR A 42 5.97 -6.51 0.81
N GLY A 43 5.89 -6.32 -0.50
CA GLY A 43 4.83 -5.57 -1.17
C GLY A 43 3.44 -6.20 -0.97
N TYR A 44 3.33 -7.54 -1.04
CA TYR A 44 2.07 -8.23 -0.77
C TYR A 44 1.61 -8.06 0.68
N ILE A 45 2.51 -8.24 1.64
CA ILE A 45 2.20 -8.06 3.07
C ILE A 45 1.71 -6.63 3.33
N LEU A 46 2.43 -5.64 2.82
CA LEU A 46 2.09 -4.23 3.00
C LEU A 46 0.73 -3.90 2.35
N LEU A 47 0.47 -4.42 1.14
CA LEU A 47 -0.80 -4.24 0.44
C LEU A 47 -1.98 -4.77 1.24
N ILE A 48 -1.87 -6.00 1.77
CA ILE A 48 -2.92 -6.63 2.57
C ILE A 48 -3.23 -5.78 3.82
N ILE A 49 -2.19 -5.30 4.51
CA ILE A 49 -2.36 -4.47 5.71
C ILE A 49 -3.07 -3.15 5.38
N ILE A 50 -2.59 -2.42 4.36
CA ILE A 50 -3.17 -1.11 3.99
C ILE A 50 -4.61 -1.26 3.50
N LEU A 51 -4.90 -2.29 2.69
CA LEU A 51 -6.27 -2.57 2.24
C LEU A 51 -7.19 -2.94 3.41
N SER A 52 -6.71 -3.72 4.37
CA SER A 52 -7.49 -4.07 5.57
C SER A 52 -7.87 -2.82 6.37
N ILE A 53 -6.93 -1.87 6.52
CA ILE A 53 -7.18 -0.59 7.19
C ILE A 53 -8.16 0.26 6.38
N SER A 54 -7.98 0.34 5.05
CA SER A 54 -8.88 1.09 4.16
C SER A 54 -10.32 0.59 4.26
N PHE A 55 -10.53 -0.72 4.16
CA PHE A 55 -11.85 -1.33 4.27
C PHE A 55 -12.47 -1.17 5.66
N LEU A 56 -11.68 -1.23 6.73
CA LEU A 56 -12.18 -0.96 8.08
C LEU A 56 -12.74 0.47 8.21
N HIS A 57 -12.08 1.46 7.62
CA HIS A 57 -12.56 2.85 7.63
C HIS A 57 -13.82 3.03 6.79
N ILE A 58 -13.91 2.37 5.62
CA ILE A 58 -15.13 2.37 4.81
C ILE A 58 -16.28 1.68 5.57
N TYR A 59 -16.00 0.57 6.26
CA TYR A 59 -16.98 -0.11 7.11
C TYR A 59 -17.52 0.81 8.22
N TRP A 60 -16.66 1.55 8.91
CA TRP A 60 -17.10 2.55 9.90
C TRP A 60 -17.89 3.70 9.27
N ALA A 61 -17.54 4.13 8.05
CA ALA A 61 -18.30 5.13 7.31
C ALA A 61 -19.72 4.67 6.97
N LEU A 62 -19.91 3.37 6.72
CA LEU A 62 -21.21 2.75 6.47
C LEU A 62 -22.02 2.44 7.74
N GLY A 63 -21.55 2.88 8.92
CA GLY A 63 -22.24 2.67 10.19
C GLY A 63 -21.79 1.43 10.97
N GLY A 64 -20.70 0.79 10.57
CA GLY A 64 -20.09 -0.30 11.31
C GLY A 64 -19.64 0.10 12.71
N THR A 65 -19.89 -0.75 13.71
CA THR A 65 -19.57 -0.51 15.13
C THR A 65 -18.37 -1.31 15.62
N TRP A 66 -17.95 -2.35 14.89
CA TRP A 66 -16.89 -3.23 15.34
C TRP A 66 -15.56 -2.48 15.55
N GLY A 67 -15.03 -2.54 16.77
CA GLY A 67 -13.76 -1.92 17.14
C GLY A 67 -13.76 -0.39 17.15
N LYS A 68 -14.90 0.27 16.86
CA LYS A 68 -15.01 1.73 16.77
C LYS A 68 -14.72 2.40 18.11
N ASP A 69 -15.28 1.87 19.19
CA ASP A 69 -15.12 2.41 20.56
C ASP A 69 -13.69 2.24 21.08
N LEU A 70 -12.95 1.27 20.55
CA LEU A 70 -11.55 1.01 20.90
C LEU A 70 -10.55 1.75 20.00
N ALA A 71 -11.02 2.40 18.92
CA ALA A 71 -10.20 3.12 17.96
C ALA A 71 -10.12 4.63 18.25
N VAL A 72 -10.96 5.12 19.18
CA VAL A 72 -11.00 6.52 19.60
C VAL A 72 -10.28 6.67 20.93
N PRO A 73 -9.35 7.63 21.08
CA PRO A 73 -8.75 7.92 22.38
C PRO A 73 -9.79 8.44 23.37
N THR A 74 -9.77 7.87 24.57
CA THR A 74 -10.62 8.27 25.70
C THR A 74 -9.80 8.96 26.79
N THR A 75 -10.46 9.82 27.57
CA THR A 75 -9.90 10.38 28.81
C THR A 75 -9.75 9.32 29.90
N GLU A 76 -9.10 9.66 31.02
CA GLU A 76 -9.01 8.77 32.19
C GLU A 76 -10.38 8.39 32.78
N ASN A 77 -11.40 9.23 32.56
CA ASN A 77 -12.79 8.96 32.96
C ASN A 77 -13.58 8.24 31.86
N GLU A 78 -12.90 7.61 30.90
CA GLU A 78 -13.47 6.85 29.77
C GLU A 78 -14.35 7.64 28.80
N ILE A 79 -14.38 8.97 28.91
CA ILE A 79 -15.10 9.84 27.96
C ILE A 79 -14.33 9.89 26.63
N PRO A 80 -14.95 9.60 25.47
CA PRO A 80 -14.31 9.69 24.15
C PRO A 80 -13.99 11.14 23.80
N LEU A 81 -12.79 11.39 23.23
CA LEU A 81 -12.35 12.74 22.88
C LEU A 81 -13.08 13.32 21.65
N PHE A 82 -13.55 12.47 20.74
CA PHE A 82 -14.30 12.87 19.56
C PHE A 82 -15.09 11.67 19.02
N GLU A 83 -16.16 11.94 18.29
CA GLU A 83 -16.85 10.90 17.53
C GLU A 83 -16.44 10.98 16.05
N PRO A 84 -15.90 9.89 15.47
CA PRO A 84 -15.53 9.90 14.06
C PRO A 84 -16.79 9.94 13.20
N GLY A 85 -17.00 11.07 12.53
CA GLY A 85 -18.08 11.24 11.56
C GLY A 85 -17.88 10.35 10.33
N ALA A 86 -18.98 9.85 9.77
CA ALA A 86 -18.95 8.93 8.61
C ALA A 86 -18.13 9.48 7.43
N PHE A 87 -18.23 10.79 7.17
CA PHE A 87 -17.49 11.46 6.11
C PHE A 87 -15.97 11.43 6.31
N VAL A 88 -15.51 11.61 7.55
CA VAL A 88 -14.08 11.56 7.88
C VAL A 88 -13.55 10.14 7.68
N CYS A 89 -14.26 9.13 8.18
CA CYS A 89 -13.91 7.73 7.97
C CYS A 89 -13.84 7.38 6.47
N LEU A 90 -14.80 7.85 5.67
CA LEU A 90 -14.83 7.60 4.24
C LEU A 90 -13.59 8.18 3.55
N ILE A 91 -13.29 9.46 3.80
CA ILE A 91 -12.09 10.12 3.25
C ILE A 91 -10.83 9.37 3.65
N THR A 92 -10.68 9.01 4.94
CA THR A 92 -9.51 8.27 5.42
C THR A 92 -9.37 6.92 4.71
N GLY A 93 -10.48 6.19 4.49
CA GLY A 93 -10.49 4.94 3.74
C GLY A 93 -9.96 5.12 2.31
N PHE A 94 -10.44 6.13 1.60
CA PHE A 94 -9.97 6.46 0.24
C PHE A 94 -8.51 6.95 0.22
N CYS A 95 -8.07 7.72 1.22
CA CYS A 95 -6.67 8.13 1.34
C CYS A 95 -5.72 6.92 1.43
N PHE A 96 -6.12 5.84 2.12
CA PHE A 96 -5.33 4.61 2.18
C PHE A 96 -5.34 3.80 0.87
N LEU A 97 -6.25 4.06 -0.07
CA LEU A 97 -6.19 3.45 -1.40
C LEU A 97 -5.07 4.04 -2.27
N LEU A 98 -4.63 5.28 -1.99
CA LEU A 98 -3.52 5.91 -2.72
C LEU A 98 -2.20 5.13 -2.57
N PRO A 99 -1.68 4.85 -1.36
CA PRO A 99 -0.48 4.03 -1.23
C PRO A 99 -0.70 2.59 -1.71
N ALA A 100 -1.89 2.01 -1.55
CA ALA A 100 -2.20 0.69 -2.12
C ALA A 100 -2.07 0.66 -3.65
N SER A 101 -2.61 1.68 -4.34
CA SER A 101 -2.47 1.83 -5.78
C SER A 101 -1.02 2.05 -6.22
N ALA A 102 -0.23 2.77 -5.42
CA ALA A 102 1.19 3.03 -5.68
C ALA A 102 2.06 1.76 -5.61
N ILE A 103 1.64 0.78 -4.79
CA ILE A 103 2.28 -0.54 -4.66
C ILE A 103 1.94 -1.43 -5.87
N VAL A 104 0.67 -1.47 -6.29
CA VAL A 104 0.20 -2.36 -7.37
C VAL A 104 0.57 -1.84 -8.76
N PHE A 105 0.46 -0.52 -8.96
CA PHE A 105 0.69 0.14 -10.24
C PHE A 105 1.84 1.14 -10.10
N PRO A 106 3.10 0.66 -10.09
CA PRO A 106 4.25 1.52 -9.89
C PRO A 106 4.37 2.56 -11.01
N SER A 107 4.43 3.83 -10.61
CA SER A 107 4.56 4.97 -11.50
C SER A 107 5.53 6.01 -10.92
N ARG A 108 5.81 7.07 -11.67
CA ARG A 108 6.63 8.21 -11.18
C ARG A 108 6.08 8.87 -9.90
N PHE A 109 4.79 8.68 -9.61
CA PHE A 109 4.13 9.20 -8.42
C PHE A 109 4.15 8.22 -7.24
N SER A 110 4.55 6.96 -7.45
CA SER A 110 4.57 5.96 -6.37
C SER A 110 5.58 6.33 -5.28
N LEU A 111 6.80 6.71 -5.64
CA LEU A 111 7.84 7.08 -4.67
C LEU A 111 7.41 8.21 -3.71
N PRO A 112 6.92 9.38 -4.17
CA PRO A 112 6.50 10.42 -3.24
C PRO A 112 5.32 9.98 -2.37
N ILE A 113 4.35 9.21 -2.91
CA ILE A 113 3.21 8.69 -2.13
C ILE A 113 3.70 7.74 -1.02
N LEU A 114 4.62 6.83 -1.32
CA LEU A 114 5.18 5.89 -0.35
C LEU A 114 6.04 6.59 0.72
N TRP A 115 6.78 7.63 0.35
CA TRP A 115 7.50 8.47 1.31
C TRP A 115 6.54 9.17 2.28
N ILE A 116 5.49 9.81 1.75
CA ILE A 116 4.44 10.44 2.57
C ILE A 116 3.80 9.41 3.51
N ASN A 117 3.46 8.22 3.01
CA ASN A 117 2.92 7.13 3.83
C ASN A 117 3.86 6.74 4.97
N THR A 118 5.16 6.57 4.66
CA THR A 118 6.19 6.26 5.67
C THR A 118 6.22 7.33 6.76
N PHE A 119 6.29 8.61 6.40
CA PHE A 119 6.33 9.70 7.37
C PHE A 119 5.05 9.79 8.22
N LEU A 120 3.87 9.62 7.61
CA LEU A 120 2.60 9.65 8.33
C LEU A 120 2.53 8.56 9.40
N PHE A 121 2.87 7.32 9.06
CA PHE A 121 2.87 6.21 10.01
C PHE A 121 4.00 6.31 11.06
N PHE A 122 5.15 6.86 10.69
CA PHE A 122 6.24 7.12 11.62
C PHE A 122 5.86 8.17 12.66
N ILE A 123 5.30 9.31 12.23
CA ILE A 123 4.81 10.36 13.14
C ILE A 123 3.70 9.80 14.04
N ARG A 124 2.80 8.96 13.50
CA ARG A 124 1.76 8.28 14.30
C ARG A 124 2.36 7.38 15.38
N ALA A 125 3.43 6.64 15.06
CA ALA A 125 4.10 5.76 16.01
C ALA A 125 4.82 6.54 17.12
N VAL A 126 5.43 7.68 16.79
CA VAL A 126 5.95 8.63 17.80
C VAL A 126 4.81 9.17 18.66
N GLY A 127 3.71 9.55 18.01
CA GLY A 127 2.47 9.98 18.65
C GLY A 127 2.50 11.41 19.20
N ASP A 128 1.56 11.70 20.10
CA ASP A 128 1.35 13.04 20.68
C ASP A 128 1.93 13.18 22.10
N PHE A 129 2.69 12.20 22.57
CA PHE A 129 3.25 12.10 23.94
C PHE A 129 2.21 12.17 25.06
N ARG A 130 0.91 12.05 24.75
CA ARG A 130 -0.18 12.17 25.72
C ARG A 130 -1.13 10.98 25.66
N TYR A 131 -1.78 10.75 24.52
CA TYR A 131 -2.79 9.71 24.33
C TYR A 131 -2.34 8.59 23.36
N ILE A 132 -1.44 8.89 22.42
CA ILE A 132 -1.11 8.00 21.30
C ILE A 132 0.40 7.84 21.16
N GLY A 133 0.83 6.68 20.66
CA GLY A 133 2.22 6.37 20.34
C GLY A 133 3.00 5.79 21.51
N PHE A 134 4.29 5.53 21.28
CA PHE A 134 5.16 4.91 22.28
C PHE A 134 5.32 5.74 23.56
N PHE A 135 5.26 7.06 23.44
CA PHE A 135 5.53 7.99 24.53
C PHE A 135 4.29 8.54 25.21
N LYS A 136 3.13 7.89 25.06
CA LYS A 136 1.89 8.33 25.73
C LYS A 136 1.99 8.26 27.26
N LYS A 137 1.37 9.24 27.91
CA LYS A 137 1.29 9.37 29.38
C LYS A 137 0.09 8.61 29.94
N ILE A 138 -1.05 8.68 29.25
CA ILE A 138 -2.28 8.03 29.68
C ILE A 138 -2.28 6.58 29.16
N LYS A 139 -2.19 5.62 30.10
CA LYS A 139 -2.06 4.18 29.82
C LYS A 139 -3.20 3.32 30.37
N ASN A 140 -4.10 3.94 31.13
CA ASN A 140 -5.17 3.26 31.85
C ASN A 140 -6.51 3.32 31.10
N THR A 141 -6.48 3.35 29.77
CA THR A 141 -7.70 3.32 28.95
C THR A 141 -7.69 2.15 27.97
N PRO A 142 -8.86 1.58 27.61
CA PRO A 142 -8.95 0.48 26.66
C PRO A 142 -8.26 0.78 25.32
N PHE A 143 -8.41 2.02 24.81
CA PHE A 143 -7.71 2.50 23.63
C PHE A 143 -6.19 2.46 23.81
N SER A 144 -5.67 3.00 24.91
CA SER A 144 -4.22 3.08 25.12
C SER A 144 -3.56 1.70 25.20
N GLN A 145 -4.23 0.70 25.79
CA GLN A 145 -3.72 -0.66 25.87
C GLN A 145 -3.65 -1.30 24.47
N ARG A 146 -4.71 -1.16 23.67
CA ARG A 146 -4.74 -1.62 22.27
C ARG A 146 -3.73 -0.90 21.40
N ASP A 147 -3.53 0.39 21.62
CA ASP A 147 -2.54 1.18 20.91
C ASP A 147 -1.10 0.68 21.18
N THR A 148 -0.76 0.31 22.42
CA THR A 148 0.58 -0.24 22.74
C THR A 148 0.80 -1.61 22.11
N ILE A 149 -0.22 -2.48 22.17
CA ILE A 149 -0.06 -3.89 21.79
C ILE A 149 -0.23 -4.10 20.28
N ILE A 150 -1.11 -3.33 19.63
CA ILE A 150 -1.55 -3.58 18.25
C ILE A 150 -1.29 -2.36 17.36
N TYR A 151 -1.85 -1.19 17.68
CA TYR A 151 -1.88 -0.09 16.68
C TYR A 151 -0.51 0.54 16.44
N THR A 152 0.19 0.93 17.49
CA THR A 152 1.55 1.49 17.39
C THR A 152 2.54 0.51 16.74
N PRO A 153 2.63 -0.79 17.13
CA PRO A 153 3.53 -1.71 16.44
C PRO A 153 3.15 -1.96 14.98
N LEU A 154 1.85 -1.96 14.65
CA LEU A 154 1.40 -2.03 13.26
C LEU A 154 1.84 -0.79 12.46
N CYS A 155 1.80 0.41 13.05
CA CYS A 155 2.29 1.63 12.40
C CYS A 155 3.79 1.57 12.12
N VAL A 156 4.60 1.09 13.08
CA VAL A 156 6.04 0.88 12.87
C VAL A 156 6.28 -0.14 11.77
N LEU A 157 5.55 -1.26 11.79
CA LEU A 157 5.66 -2.30 10.78
C LEU A 157 5.35 -1.75 9.37
N ILE A 158 4.27 -0.99 9.21
CA ILE A 158 3.90 -0.36 7.94
C ILE A 158 5.00 0.60 7.48
N SER A 159 5.48 1.48 8.37
CA SER A 159 6.57 2.42 8.06
C SER A 159 7.83 1.70 7.61
N PHE A 160 8.22 0.63 8.32
CA PHE A 160 9.42 -0.15 8.03
C PHE A 160 9.30 -0.93 6.70
N LEU A 161 8.17 -1.61 6.48
CA LEU A 161 7.91 -2.33 5.23
C LEU A 161 7.85 -1.39 4.03
N THR A 162 7.25 -0.20 4.21
CA THR A 162 7.19 0.83 3.15
C THR A 162 8.60 1.32 2.80
N LEU A 163 9.45 1.59 3.80
CA LEU A 163 10.83 1.99 3.58
C LEU A 163 11.65 0.90 2.86
N LEU A 164 11.48 -0.37 3.27
CA LEU A 164 12.11 -1.49 2.59
C LEU A 164 11.66 -1.61 1.13
N LEU A 165 10.37 -1.41 0.86
CA LEU A 165 9.83 -1.41 -0.49
C LEU A 165 10.40 -0.25 -1.33
N ILE A 166 10.51 0.97 -0.77
CA ILE A 166 11.10 2.14 -1.45
C ILE A 166 12.53 1.84 -1.93
N ASN A 167 13.34 1.13 -1.13
CA ASN A 167 14.71 0.75 -1.52
C ASN A 167 14.78 -0.22 -2.71
N THR A 168 13.66 -0.82 -3.12
CA THR A 168 13.59 -1.74 -4.27
C THR A 168 13.20 -1.06 -5.58
N PHE A 169 12.72 0.19 -5.54
CA PHE A 169 12.37 1.00 -6.71
C PHE A 169 13.58 1.49 -7.50
#